data_AF-A0A3D4XHB4-F1
#
_entry.id   AF-A0A3D4XHB4-F1
#
_cell.length_a   1.000
_cell.length_b   1.000
_cell.length_c   1.000
_cell.angle_alpha   90.00
_cell.angle_beta   90.00
_cell.angle_gamma   90.00
#
_symmetry.space_group_name_H-M   'P 1'
#
loop_
_entity.id
_entity.type
_entity.pdbx_description
1 polymer ?
#
loop_
_entity_poly.entity_id
_entity_poly.type
_entity_poly.pdbx_seq_one_letter_code
_entity_poly.pdbx_strand_id
1 'polypeptide(L)'
;MANYHYIIAGLPDLVLDFESSGFDFDSLQDQIISMSSPEDSRCIEWLLFAQKEEYLNRHFYRAALKSKNKFIREYLKFDLEIRNIQAAFIARKNSIDVSEQLVGENEFTDLLKIGKGADFGLSFISESAPAIIKILENENILEREQLLDNLRWNKANEICTFNYFDLNVILSFLLKASIVSRWNKLDRKRGAQIFRQLVNEVKGTYKSENNY
;
A
#
# COMPACT_ATOMS: atom_id res chain seq x y z
N MET A 1 1.30 26.51 -4.99
CA MET A 1 2.44 25.73 -4.45
C MET A 1 1.88 24.84 -3.37
N ALA A 2 2.02 23.52 -3.51
CA ALA A 2 1.55 22.60 -2.48
C ALA A 2 2.46 22.72 -1.25
N ASN A 3 1.84 22.85 -0.07
CA ASN A 3 2.56 23.20 1.14
C ASN A 3 2.88 21.94 1.96
N TYR A 4 3.68 21.04 1.37
CA TYR A 4 3.98 19.71 1.94
C TYR A 4 4.55 19.80 3.35
N HIS A 5 5.38 20.79 3.62
CA HIS A 5 5.92 21.05 4.95
C HIS A 5 4.83 21.22 6.01
N TYR A 6 3.77 21.97 5.70
CA TYR A 6 2.71 22.26 6.67
C TYR A 6 1.80 21.05 6.86
N ILE A 7 1.50 20.31 5.76
CA ILE A 7 0.73 19.07 5.86
C ILE A 7 1.50 18.06 6.71
N ILE A 8 2.77 17.84 6.42
CA ILE A 8 3.61 16.84 7.09
C ILE A 8 3.87 17.22 8.55
N ALA A 9 4.18 18.48 8.83
CA ALA A 9 4.36 18.97 10.20
C ALA A 9 3.07 18.89 11.04
N GLY A 10 1.90 18.98 10.39
CA GLY A 10 0.60 18.81 11.04
C GLY A 10 0.16 17.36 11.23
N LEU A 11 0.81 16.37 10.60
CA LEU A 11 0.44 14.95 10.73
C LEU A 11 0.43 14.44 12.18
N PRO A 12 1.40 14.79 13.06
CA PRO A 12 1.37 14.34 14.45
C PRO A 12 0.11 14.80 15.19
N ASP A 13 -0.29 16.06 15.00
CA ASP A 13 -1.47 16.64 15.66
C ASP A 13 -2.74 16.02 15.10
N LEU A 14 -2.84 15.89 13.78
CA LEU A 14 -3.92 15.18 13.10
C LEU A 14 -4.09 13.77 13.69
N VAL A 15 -3.01 12.98 13.73
CA VAL A 15 -3.02 11.61 14.26
C VAL A 15 -3.47 11.55 15.73
N LEU A 16 -3.06 12.51 16.56
CA LEU A 16 -3.49 12.57 17.97
C LEU A 16 -4.98 12.87 18.10
N ASP A 17 -5.50 13.80 17.30
CA ASP A 17 -6.93 14.09 17.26
C ASP A 17 -7.72 12.82 16.90
N PHE A 18 -7.25 12.03 15.93
CA PHE A 18 -7.85 10.73 15.56
C PHE A 18 -7.85 9.68 16.69
N GLU A 19 -6.84 9.68 17.56
CA GLU A 19 -6.83 8.78 18.73
C GLU A 19 -7.98 9.12 19.69
N SER A 20 -8.25 10.42 19.86
CA SER A 20 -9.21 10.94 20.84
C SER A 20 -10.66 10.91 20.35
N SER A 21 -10.90 11.19 19.06
CA SER A 21 -12.24 11.27 18.47
C SER A 21 -12.78 9.92 17.95
N GLY A 22 -11.94 8.90 17.92
CA GLY A 22 -12.18 7.67 17.17
C GLY A 22 -11.62 7.79 15.75
N PHE A 23 -10.98 6.71 15.29
CA PHE A 23 -10.24 6.69 14.02
C PHE A 23 -11.19 6.74 12.80
N ASP A 24 -11.44 7.95 12.30
CA ASP A 24 -12.20 8.20 11.07
C ASP A 24 -11.25 8.55 9.91
N PHE A 25 -10.98 7.56 9.07
CA PHE A 25 -10.09 7.70 7.93
C PHE A 25 -10.65 8.62 6.84
N ASP A 26 -11.98 8.68 6.68
CA ASP A 26 -12.58 9.47 5.60
C ASP A 26 -12.43 10.97 5.91
N SER A 27 -12.64 11.38 7.17
CA SER A 27 -12.36 12.75 7.63
C SER A 27 -10.88 13.15 7.49
N LEU A 28 -9.94 12.23 7.81
CA LEU A 28 -8.50 12.47 7.62
C LEU A 28 -8.16 12.74 6.16
N GLN A 29 -8.71 11.92 5.27
CA GLN A 29 -8.50 12.04 3.84
C GLN A 29 -9.01 13.40 3.34
N ASP A 30 -10.23 13.78 3.71
CA ASP A 30 -10.84 15.05 3.27
C ASP A 30 -10.02 16.26 3.71
N GLN A 31 -9.51 16.25 4.94
CA GLN A 31 -8.62 17.29 5.44
C GLN A 31 -7.34 17.39 4.61
N ILE A 32 -6.66 16.27 4.36
CA ILE A 32 -5.42 16.27 3.57
C ILE A 32 -5.68 16.71 2.12
N ILE A 33 -6.78 16.26 1.51
CA ILE A 33 -7.18 16.67 0.15
C ILE A 33 -7.45 18.17 0.10
N SER A 34 -8.14 18.74 1.10
CA SER A 34 -8.43 20.18 1.17
C SER A 34 -7.19 21.07 1.22
N MET A 35 -6.07 20.53 1.72
CA MET A 35 -4.77 21.19 1.81
C MET A 35 -3.86 20.91 0.60
N SER A 36 -4.27 20.02 -0.31
CA SER A 36 -3.47 19.54 -1.44
C SER A 36 -3.80 20.27 -2.74
N SER A 37 -2.87 20.27 -3.69
CA SER A 37 -3.15 20.79 -5.04
C SER A 37 -4.09 19.83 -5.81
N PRO A 38 -4.75 20.28 -6.91
CA PRO A 38 -5.55 19.38 -7.76
C PRO A 38 -4.74 18.22 -8.35
N GLU A 39 -3.46 18.46 -8.69
CA GLU A 39 -2.55 17.43 -9.18
C GLU A 39 -2.24 16.38 -8.12
N ASP A 40 -2.02 16.81 -6.88
CA ASP A 40 -1.71 15.94 -5.75
C ASP A 40 -2.94 15.14 -5.32
N SER A 41 -4.11 15.80 -5.30
CA SER A 41 -5.40 15.19 -5.00
C SER A 41 -5.69 14.03 -5.96
N ARG A 42 -5.36 14.19 -7.25
CA ARG A 42 -5.48 13.09 -8.22
C ARG A 42 -4.58 11.89 -7.88
N CYS A 43 -3.38 12.12 -7.35
CA CYS A 43 -2.51 11.03 -6.91
C CYS A 43 -3.09 10.33 -5.68
N ILE A 44 -3.64 11.10 -4.73
CA ILE A 44 -4.32 10.57 -3.55
C ILE A 44 -5.52 9.70 -3.98
N GLU A 45 -6.37 10.20 -4.88
CA GLU A 45 -7.49 9.45 -5.45
C GLU A 45 -7.05 8.14 -6.10
N TRP A 46 -5.96 8.15 -6.89
CA TRP A 46 -5.44 6.92 -7.51
C TRP A 46 -5.01 5.89 -6.48
N LEU A 47 -4.36 6.32 -5.40
CA LEU A 47 -4.00 5.44 -4.30
C LEU A 47 -5.23 4.82 -3.63
N LEU A 48 -6.30 5.59 -3.45
CA LEU A 48 -7.54 5.15 -2.81
C LEU A 48 -8.37 4.25 -3.72
N PHE A 49 -8.41 4.53 -5.02
CA PHE A 49 -9.05 3.64 -6.00
C PHE A 49 -8.38 2.28 -6.05
N ALA A 50 -7.05 2.22 -5.89
CA ALA A 50 -6.33 0.94 -5.80
C ALA A 50 -6.74 0.06 -4.60
N GLN A 51 -7.43 0.62 -3.60
CA GLN A 51 -7.90 -0.13 -2.44
C GLN A 51 -9.29 -0.73 -2.65
N LYS A 52 -10.01 -0.28 -3.70
CA LYS A 52 -11.37 -0.71 -4.00
C LYS A 52 -11.35 -1.66 -5.18
N GLU A 53 -11.82 -2.89 -4.95
CA GLU A 53 -11.76 -3.99 -5.93
C GLU A 53 -12.44 -3.65 -7.27
N GLU A 54 -13.52 -2.86 -7.23
CA GLU A 54 -14.29 -2.44 -8.41
C GLU A 54 -13.48 -1.66 -9.46
N TYR A 55 -12.39 -0.99 -9.07
CA TYR A 55 -11.55 -0.23 -10.00
C TYR A 55 -10.31 -0.99 -10.47
N LEU A 56 -10.10 -2.22 -10.01
CA LEU A 56 -8.89 -3.00 -10.27
C LEU A 56 -8.98 -3.73 -11.60
N ASN A 57 -8.73 -2.99 -12.68
CA ASN A 57 -8.69 -3.55 -14.02
C ASN A 57 -7.38 -3.23 -14.75
N ARG A 58 -7.19 -3.86 -15.91
CA ARG A 58 -6.01 -3.66 -16.76
C ARG A 58 -5.79 -2.19 -17.13
N HIS A 59 -6.85 -1.42 -17.36
CA HIS A 59 -6.73 -0.01 -17.73
C HIS A 59 -6.24 0.84 -16.56
N PHE A 60 -6.75 0.59 -15.35
CA PHE A 60 -6.30 1.26 -14.14
C PHE A 60 -4.80 1.07 -13.93
N TYR A 61 -4.32 -0.17 -13.87
CA TYR A 61 -2.89 -0.43 -13.66
C TYR A 61 -2.03 0.09 -14.82
N ARG A 62 -2.50 0.00 -16.07
CA ARG A 62 -1.78 0.59 -17.21
C ARG A 62 -1.64 2.11 -17.11
N ALA A 63 -2.64 2.80 -16.56
CA ALA A 63 -2.59 4.24 -16.31
C ALA A 63 -1.68 4.57 -15.10
N ALA A 64 -1.85 3.84 -14.00
CA ALA A 64 -1.04 3.92 -12.79
C ALA A 64 0.46 3.84 -13.06
N LEU A 65 0.87 2.84 -13.85
CA LEU A 65 2.28 2.61 -14.21
C LEU A 65 2.88 3.72 -15.08
N LYS A 66 2.05 4.57 -15.70
CA LYS A 66 2.48 5.75 -16.47
C LYS A 66 2.45 7.05 -15.65
N SER A 67 2.10 6.97 -14.37
CA SER A 67 2.09 8.14 -13.49
C SER A 67 3.47 8.79 -13.44
N LYS A 68 3.48 10.13 -13.41
CA LYS A 68 4.69 10.91 -13.16
C LYS A 68 5.17 10.75 -11.71
N ASN A 69 4.24 10.57 -10.77
CA ASN A 69 4.56 10.41 -9.37
C ASN A 69 5.23 9.04 -9.13
N LYS A 70 6.42 9.05 -8.51
CA LYS A 70 7.22 7.86 -8.22
C LYS A 70 6.45 6.88 -7.31
N PHE A 71 5.83 7.38 -6.23
CA PHE A 71 5.13 6.53 -5.28
C PHE A 71 3.99 5.76 -5.95
N ILE A 72 3.12 6.45 -6.69
CA ILE A 72 2.02 5.81 -7.41
C ILE A 72 2.52 4.74 -8.38
N ARG A 73 3.55 5.03 -9.17
CA ARG A 73 4.06 4.07 -10.15
C ARG A 73 4.67 2.84 -9.49
N GLU A 74 5.58 3.03 -8.53
CA GLU A 74 6.29 1.92 -7.88
C GLU A 74 5.38 1.12 -6.95
N TYR A 75 4.53 1.79 -6.16
CA TYR A 75 3.61 1.13 -5.24
C TYR A 75 2.53 0.35 -5.98
N LEU A 76 1.92 0.91 -7.03
CA LEU A 76 0.88 0.20 -7.78
C LEU A 76 1.44 -0.90 -8.68
N LYS A 77 2.71 -0.82 -9.09
CA LYS A 77 3.41 -1.97 -9.65
C LYS A 77 3.50 -3.10 -8.64
N PHE A 78 3.94 -2.80 -7.42
CA PHE A 78 4.05 -3.78 -6.35
C PHE A 78 2.69 -4.36 -5.93
N ASP A 79 1.66 -3.53 -5.82
CA ASP A 79 0.30 -3.97 -5.52
C ASP A 79 -0.24 -4.93 -6.60
N LEU A 80 0.03 -4.64 -7.89
CA LEU A 80 -0.29 -5.54 -8.99
C LEU A 80 0.44 -6.88 -8.87
N GLU A 81 1.73 -6.87 -8.49
CA GLU A 81 2.50 -8.10 -8.27
C GLU A 81 1.89 -8.96 -7.16
N ILE A 82 1.58 -8.36 -5.99
CA ILE A 82 0.91 -9.08 -4.90
C ILE A 82 -0.39 -9.73 -5.38
N ARG A 83 -1.24 -8.96 -6.07
CA ARG A 83 -2.57 -9.43 -6.50
C ARG A 83 -2.48 -10.52 -7.55
N ASN A 84 -1.59 -10.39 -8.53
CA ASN A 84 -1.38 -11.42 -9.55
C ASN A 84 -0.82 -12.71 -8.93
N ILE A 85 0.11 -12.62 -7.97
CA ILE A 85 0.61 -13.79 -7.25
C ILE A 85 -0.51 -14.43 -6.42
N GLN A 86 -1.31 -13.65 -5.70
CA GLN A 86 -2.48 -14.14 -4.95
C GLN A 86 -3.47 -14.86 -5.87
N ALA A 87 -3.84 -14.24 -6.99
CA ALA A 87 -4.76 -14.81 -7.97
C ALA A 87 -4.23 -16.13 -8.54
N ALA A 88 -2.96 -16.17 -8.95
CA ALA A 88 -2.32 -17.38 -9.46
C ALA A 88 -2.26 -18.49 -8.40
N PHE A 89 -1.91 -18.16 -7.16
CA PHE A 89 -1.84 -19.11 -6.05
C PHE A 89 -3.20 -19.73 -5.74
N ILE A 90 -4.24 -18.90 -5.64
CA ILE A 90 -5.62 -19.35 -5.39
C ILE A 90 -6.14 -20.18 -6.57
N ALA A 91 -5.93 -19.73 -7.80
CA ALA A 91 -6.36 -20.45 -9.00
C ALA A 91 -5.73 -21.85 -9.07
N ARG A 92 -4.42 -21.97 -8.79
CA ARG A 92 -3.74 -23.28 -8.71
C ARG A 92 -4.30 -24.17 -7.60
N LYS A 93 -4.50 -23.62 -6.40
CA LYS A 93 -5.06 -24.37 -5.28
C LYS A 93 -6.45 -24.93 -5.59
N ASN A 94 -7.23 -24.19 -6.39
CA ASN A 94 -8.60 -24.55 -6.78
C ASN A 94 -8.69 -25.22 -8.16
N SER A 95 -7.57 -25.52 -8.84
CA SER A 95 -7.54 -26.08 -10.20
C SER A 95 -8.32 -25.25 -11.25
N ILE A 96 -8.35 -23.93 -11.08
CA ILE A 96 -8.93 -22.96 -12.02
C ILE A 96 -7.83 -22.49 -12.99
N ASP A 97 -8.20 -22.16 -14.23
CA ASP A 97 -7.25 -21.56 -15.17
C ASP A 97 -6.74 -20.21 -14.64
N VAL A 98 -5.43 -20.09 -14.51
CA VAL A 98 -4.73 -18.88 -14.05
C VAL A 98 -4.89 -17.75 -15.07
N SER A 99 -4.97 -18.08 -16.36
CA SER A 99 -4.86 -17.11 -17.46
C SER A 99 -5.96 -16.04 -17.44
N GLU A 100 -7.16 -16.41 -16.99
CA GLU A 100 -8.32 -15.51 -16.93
C GLU A 100 -8.34 -14.63 -15.66
N GLN A 101 -7.49 -14.93 -14.67
CA GLN A 101 -7.49 -14.28 -13.35
C GLN A 101 -6.37 -13.24 -13.21
N LEU A 102 -5.44 -13.17 -14.16
CA LEU A 102 -4.31 -12.25 -14.12
C LEU A 102 -4.65 -10.90 -14.76
N VAL A 103 -4.13 -9.83 -14.16
CA VAL A 103 -4.25 -8.47 -14.69
C VAL A 103 -2.94 -8.05 -15.34
N GLY A 104 -3.00 -7.75 -16.63
CA GLY A 104 -1.86 -7.32 -17.44
C GLY A 104 -1.35 -8.39 -18.40
N GLU A 105 -0.49 -7.97 -19.30
CA GLU A 105 0.20 -8.84 -20.27
C GLU A 105 1.67 -8.42 -20.29
N ASN A 106 2.49 -9.14 -19.51
CA ASN A 106 3.92 -8.95 -19.41
C ASN A 106 4.62 -10.26 -19.04
N GLU A 107 5.95 -10.24 -19.09
CA GLU A 107 6.82 -11.37 -18.73
C GLU A 107 6.48 -11.96 -17.34
N PHE A 108 6.13 -11.09 -16.38
CA PHE A 108 5.72 -11.51 -15.04
C PHE A 108 4.44 -12.37 -15.07
N THR A 109 3.40 -11.94 -15.80
CA THR A 109 2.16 -12.72 -15.95
C THR A 109 2.36 -14.01 -16.76
N ASP A 110 3.29 -14.03 -17.71
CA ASP A 110 3.58 -15.21 -18.51
C ASP A 110 4.29 -16.29 -17.68
N LEU A 111 5.22 -15.88 -16.80
CA LEU A 111 5.82 -16.78 -15.82
C LEU A 111 4.79 -17.35 -14.84
N LEU A 112 3.83 -16.55 -14.37
CA LEU A 112 2.76 -17.05 -13.50
C LEU A 112 1.89 -18.14 -14.17
N LYS A 113 1.66 -18.03 -15.48
CA LYS A 113 0.92 -19.03 -16.27
C LYS A 113 1.72 -20.32 -16.48
N ILE A 114 2.99 -20.20 -16.87
CA ILE A 114 3.82 -21.34 -17.33
C ILE A 114 4.59 -22.00 -16.17
N GLY A 115 5.03 -21.22 -15.19
CA GLY A 115 6.04 -21.59 -14.22
C GLY A 115 5.58 -22.67 -13.24
N LYS A 116 6.09 -23.90 -13.40
CA LYS A 116 5.75 -25.05 -12.54
C LYS A 116 6.53 -25.13 -11.23
N GLY A 117 7.49 -24.22 -11.02
CA GLY A 117 8.28 -24.14 -9.79
C GLY A 117 7.44 -23.68 -8.59
N ALA A 118 7.92 -23.97 -7.37
CA ALA A 118 7.28 -23.54 -6.13
C ALA A 118 7.19 -22.00 -6.02
N ASP A 119 8.14 -21.29 -6.62
CA ASP A 119 8.21 -19.83 -6.69
C ASP A 119 7.66 -19.25 -8.02
N PHE A 120 7.01 -20.09 -8.85
CA PHE A 120 6.59 -19.75 -10.22
C PHE A 120 7.73 -19.31 -11.15
N GLY A 121 9.00 -19.47 -10.75
CA GLY A 121 10.16 -18.93 -11.46
C GLY A 121 10.32 -17.41 -11.36
N LEU A 122 9.60 -16.76 -10.42
CA LEU A 122 9.57 -15.30 -10.29
C LEU A 122 10.80 -14.71 -9.57
N SER A 123 11.62 -15.53 -8.92
CA SER A 123 12.77 -15.07 -8.12
C SER A 123 13.75 -14.18 -8.89
N PHE A 124 13.82 -14.31 -10.22
CA PHE A 124 14.70 -13.50 -11.07
C PHE A 124 14.10 -12.15 -11.49
N ILE A 125 12.77 -11.99 -11.38
CA ILE A 125 12.04 -10.81 -11.88
C ILE A 125 11.51 -9.94 -10.73
N SER A 126 11.10 -10.56 -9.63
CA SER A 126 10.59 -9.84 -8.46
C SER A 126 11.25 -10.36 -7.19
N GLU A 127 12.01 -9.47 -6.54
CA GLU A 127 12.65 -9.70 -5.24
C GLU A 127 11.61 -10.02 -4.15
N SER A 128 10.38 -9.53 -4.31
CA SER A 128 9.31 -9.70 -3.32
C SER A 128 8.50 -10.98 -3.53
N ALA A 129 8.54 -11.60 -4.71
CA ALA A 129 7.71 -12.75 -5.03
C ALA A 129 7.92 -13.96 -4.08
N PRO A 130 9.15 -14.35 -3.72
CA PRO A 130 9.36 -15.46 -2.78
C PRO A 130 8.75 -15.19 -1.40
N ALA A 131 8.85 -13.95 -0.92
CA ALA A 131 8.26 -13.55 0.36
C ALA A 131 6.72 -13.61 0.31
N ILE A 132 6.11 -13.12 -0.76
CA ILE A 132 4.65 -13.16 -0.95
C ILE A 132 4.16 -14.60 -0.98
N ILE A 133 4.79 -15.48 -1.76
CA ILE A 133 4.37 -16.89 -1.89
C ILE A 133 4.47 -17.61 -0.55
N LYS A 134 5.58 -17.43 0.17
CA LYS A 134 5.75 -18.00 1.51
C LYS A 134 4.67 -17.53 2.49
N ILE A 135 4.22 -16.28 2.39
CA ILE A 135 3.10 -15.79 3.19
C ILE A 135 1.82 -16.53 2.81
N LEU A 136 1.52 -16.69 1.52
CA LEU A 136 0.29 -17.34 1.05
C LEU A 136 0.19 -18.83 1.41
N GLU A 137 1.32 -19.50 1.62
CA GLU A 137 1.37 -20.89 2.12
C GLU A 137 0.90 -21.05 3.56
N ASN A 138 0.90 -19.98 4.38
CA ASN A 138 0.39 -20.03 5.75
C ASN A 138 -1.09 -20.44 5.76
N GLU A 139 -1.53 -21.30 6.67
CA GLU A 139 -2.93 -21.73 6.76
C GLU A 139 -3.83 -20.65 7.40
N ASN A 140 -3.29 -19.83 8.30
CA ASN A 140 -4.06 -18.80 8.99
C ASN A 140 -4.32 -17.60 8.07
N ILE A 141 -5.58 -17.42 7.66
CA ILE A 141 -6.01 -16.32 6.77
C ILE A 141 -5.73 -14.96 7.39
N LEU A 142 -5.96 -14.80 8.69
CA LEU A 142 -5.78 -13.51 9.35
C LEU A 142 -4.30 -13.11 9.43
N GLU A 143 -3.44 -14.10 9.70
CA GLU A 143 -1.99 -13.89 9.71
C GLU A 143 -1.45 -13.59 8.30
N ARG A 144 -1.99 -14.24 7.26
CA ARG A 144 -1.68 -13.94 5.87
C ARG A 144 -1.95 -12.48 5.53
N GLU A 145 -3.15 -12.00 5.81
CA GLU A 145 -3.52 -10.60 5.55
C GLU A 145 -2.60 -9.64 6.32
N GLN A 146 -2.28 -9.95 7.57
CA GLN A 146 -1.37 -9.12 8.38
C GLN A 146 0.04 -9.05 7.78
N LEU A 147 0.58 -10.19 7.34
CA LEU A 147 1.90 -10.26 6.73
C LEU A 147 1.94 -9.54 5.37
N LEU A 148 0.89 -9.65 4.56
CA LEU A 148 0.77 -8.91 3.30
C LEU A 148 0.67 -7.40 3.54
N ASP A 149 -0.02 -6.97 4.59
CA ASP A 149 -0.10 -5.57 4.96
C ASP A 149 1.23 -5.02 5.48
N ASN A 150 1.99 -5.83 6.21
CA ASN A 150 3.35 -5.47 6.59
C ASN A 150 4.25 -5.31 5.36
N LEU A 151 4.09 -6.15 4.32
CA LEU A 151 4.82 -5.97 3.06
C LEU A 151 4.43 -4.65 2.37
N ARG A 152 3.14 -4.31 2.31
CA ARG A 152 2.66 -3.02 1.77
C ARG A 152 3.23 -1.84 2.54
N TRP A 153 3.23 -1.93 3.87
CA TRP A 153 3.81 -0.93 4.77
C TRP A 153 5.30 -0.72 4.50
N ASN A 154 6.06 -1.82 4.45
CA ASN A 154 7.51 -1.79 4.21
C ASN A 154 7.83 -1.23 2.82
N LYS A 155 7.05 -1.59 1.79
CA LYS A 155 7.27 -1.04 0.45
C LYS A 155 7.02 0.47 0.41
N ALA A 156 6.01 0.96 1.12
CA ALA A 156 5.73 2.38 1.22
C ALA A 156 6.87 3.16 1.91
N ASN A 157 7.50 2.56 2.92
CA ASN A 157 8.71 3.09 3.56
C ASN A 157 9.88 3.14 2.59
N GLU A 158 10.16 2.02 1.91
CA GLU A 158 11.27 1.90 0.96
C GLU A 158 11.20 2.95 -0.16
N ILE A 159 10.00 3.15 -0.74
CA ILE A 159 9.78 4.15 -1.80
C ILE A 159 10.08 5.57 -1.32
N CYS A 160 9.77 5.85 -0.05
CA CYS A 160 9.95 7.14 0.61
C CYS A 160 11.33 7.31 1.24
N THR A 161 12.25 6.35 1.08
CA THR A 161 13.62 6.51 1.57
C THR A 161 14.23 7.77 0.97
N PHE A 162 14.75 8.66 1.81
CA PHE A 162 15.29 9.98 1.46
C PHE A 162 14.28 11.04 1.01
N ASN A 163 12.97 10.78 1.11
CA ASN A 163 11.93 11.79 0.94
C ASN A 163 11.52 12.34 2.31
N TYR A 164 11.60 13.66 2.49
CA TYR A 164 11.30 14.31 3.77
C TYR A 164 10.02 15.13 3.70
N PHE A 165 9.87 15.97 2.67
CA PHE A 165 8.74 16.90 2.54
C PHE A 165 8.16 16.92 1.13
N ASP A 166 7.60 15.78 0.71
CA ASP A 166 6.99 15.66 -0.61
C ASP A 166 5.66 14.90 -0.55
N LEU A 167 4.98 14.85 -1.70
CA LEU A 167 3.75 14.11 -1.86
C LEU A 167 3.90 12.61 -1.55
N ASN A 168 5.08 12.01 -1.76
CA ASN A 168 5.28 10.59 -1.51
C ASN A 168 5.15 10.26 -0.02
N VAL A 169 5.62 11.16 0.86
CA VAL A 169 5.44 11.02 2.32
C VAL A 169 3.95 11.05 2.68
N ILE A 170 3.18 11.96 2.09
CA ILE A 170 1.72 12.06 2.31
C ILE A 170 1.02 10.80 1.82
N LEU A 171 1.35 10.30 0.62
CA LEU A 171 0.78 9.08 0.06
C LEU A 171 1.12 7.84 0.91
N SER A 172 2.36 7.74 1.40
CA SER A 172 2.79 6.69 2.31
C SER A 172 2.00 6.73 3.62
N PHE A 173 1.82 7.91 4.19
CA PHE A 173 1.02 8.10 5.39
C PHE A 173 -0.44 7.68 5.17
N LEU A 174 -1.08 8.15 4.09
CA LEU A 174 -2.47 7.81 3.78
C LEU A 174 -2.66 6.30 3.55
N LEU A 175 -1.71 5.64 2.87
CA LEU A 175 -1.75 4.19 2.71
C LEU A 175 -1.73 3.49 4.07
N LYS A 176 -0.81 3.88 4.96
CA LYS A 176 -0.67 3.28 6.29
C LYS A 176 -1.91 3.54 7.16
N ALA A 177 -2.43 4.76 7.12
CA ALA A 177 -3.67 5.12 7.80
C ALA A 177 -4.86 4.27 7.30
N SER A 178 -4.92 3.97 5.99
CA SER A 178 -5.95 3.09 5.44
C SER A 178 -5.83 1.64 5.94
N ILE A 179 -4.60 1.12 6.08
CA ILE A 179 -4.33 -0.21 6.67
C ILE A 179 -4.82 -0.22 8.12
N VAL A 180 -4.48 0.80 8.91
CA VAL A 180 -4.97 0.94 10.29
C VAL A 180 -6.49 0.98 10.34
N SER A 181 -7.14 1.75 9.46
CA SER A 181 -8.60 1.85 9.37
C SER A 181 -9.23 0.46 9.19
N ARG A 182 -8.71 -0.32 8.24
CA ARG A 182 -9.20 -1.65 7.93
C ARG A 182 -9.03 -2.59 9.12
N TRP A 183 -7.86 -2.59 9.76
CA TRP A 183 -7.61 -3.43 10.94
C TRP A 183 -8.44 -3.02 12.15
N ASN A 184 -8.69 -1.72 12.35
CA ASN A 184 -9.53 -1.26 13.45
C ASN A 184 -11.00 -1.69 13.27
N LYS A 185 -11.48 -1.74 12.02
CA LYS A 185 -12.82 -2.28 11.68
C LYS A 185 -12.92 -3.79 11.93
N LEU A 186 -11.84 -4.55 11.69
CA LEU A 186 -11.79 -6.00 11.85
C LEU A 186 -11.52 -6.46 13.28
N ASP A 187 -10.51 -5.88 13.93
CA ASP A 187 -10.05 -6.20 15.29
C ASP A 187 -9.46 -4.94 15.95
N ARG A 188 -10.22 -4.33 16.86
CA ARG A 188 -9.82 -3.11 17.57
C ARG A 188 -8.49 -3.23 18.31
N LYS A 189 -8.15 -4.41 18.86
CA LYS A 189 -6.89 -4.59 19.61
C LYS A 189 -5.70 -4.51 18.68
N ARG A 190 -5.76 -5.21 17.54
CA ARG A 190 -4.72 -5.16 16.51
C ARG A 190 -4.66 -3.79 15.83
N GLY A 191 -5.82 -3.22 15.50
CA GLY A 191 -5.92 -1.86 14.97
C GLY A 191 -5.20 -0.84 15.87
N ALA A 192 -5.40 -0.91 17.18
CA ALA A 192 -4.72 -0.05 18.14
C ALA A 192 -3.19 -0.26 18.17
N GLN A 193 -2.70 -1.50 17.97
CA GLN A 193 -1.26 -1.79 17.89
C GLN A 193 -0.63 -1.17 16.63
N ILE A 194 -1.25 -1.36 15.47
CA ILE A 194 -0.77 -0.80 14.19
C ILE A 194 -0.90 0.73 14.21
N PHE A 195 -1.94 1.26 14.84
CA PHE A 195 -2.10 2.70 15.06
C PHE A 195 -0.95 3.28 15.88
N ARG A 196 -0.56 2.64 16.99
CA ARG A 196 0.60 3.07 17.77
C ARG A 196 1.89 3.05 16.95
N GLN A 197 2.06 2.08 16.05
CA GLN A 197 3.18 2.07 15.11
C GLN A 197 3.14 3.29 14.18
N LEU A 198 1.98 3.61 13.58
CA LEU A 198 1.80 4.80 12.75
C LEU A 198 2.17 6.08 13.51
N VAL A 199 1.64 6.24 14.71
CA VAL A 199 1.90 7.40 15.58
C VAL A 199 3.39 7.53 15.89
N ASN A 200 4.07 6.42 16.20
CA ASN A 200 5.49 6.41 16.50
C ASN A 200 6.34 6.76 15.28
N GLU A 201 5.98 6.30 14.09
CA GLU A 201 6.67 6.66 12.85
C GLU A 201 6.51 8.16 12.57
N VAL A 202 5.29 8.69 12.63
CA VAL A 202 5.00 10.11 12.39
C VAL A 202 5.70 11.01 13.41
N LYS A 203 5.70 10.64 14.70
CA LYS A 203 6.43 11.36 15.77
C LYS A 203 7.96 11.20 15.65
N GLY A 204 8.42 10.04 15.17
CA GLY A 204 9.85 9.75 14.97
C GLY A 204 10.45 10.66 13.89
N THR A 205 9.75 10.84 12.78
CA THR A 205 10.10 11.80 11.73
C THR A 205 10.21 13.23 12.28
N TYR A 206 9.31 13.62 13.19
CA TYR A 206 9.34 14.93 13.86
C TYR A 206 10.54 15.10 14.82
N LYS A 207 10.92 14.07 15.59
CA LYS A 207 12.02 14.18 16.56
C LYS A 207 13.41 14.31 15.92
N SER A 208 13.60 13.81 14.71
CA SER A 208 14.85 13.99 13.95
C SER A 208 15.16 15.46 13.64
N GLU A 209 14.16 16.35 13.66
CA GLU A 209 14.33 17.76 13.28
C GLU A 209 14.77 18.68 14.43
N ASN A 210 14.65 18.23 15.69
CA ASN A 210 14.98 19.05 16.88
C ASN A 210 16.40 18.82 17.44
N ASN A 211 17.29 18.18 16.68
CA ASN A 211 18.69 18.01 17.05
C ASN A 211 19.60 18.87 16.15
N TYR A 212 19.50 20.19 16.28
CA TYR A 212 20.53 21.14 15.82
C TYR A 212 20.66 22.29 16.81
#